data_AF-A0A7V0Q7V5-F1
#
_entry.id   AF-A0A7V0Q7V5-F1
#
_cell.length_a   1.000
_cell.length_b   1.000
_cell.length_c   1.000
_cell.angle_alpha   90.00
_cell.angle_beta   90.00
_cell.angle_gamma   90.00
#
_symmetry.space_group_name_H-M   'P 1'
#
loop_
_entity.id
_entity.type
_entity.pdbx_description
1 polymer ?
#
loop_
_entity_poly.entity_id
_entity_poly.type
_entity_poly.pdbx_seq_one_letter_code
_entity_poly.pdbx_strand_id
1 'polypeptide(L)'
;MNTQMKLIVNKKEPWQMTQKEFRDSKHKGSEILPLSQVRKIHKEHKQIISQVLSEGKSVSFKVLKDYPDLVKRYNVLQIPKIQLKIPKELESLKKEALKKGRETIKNRVLNKKIRLRNGSILTYKEAIDKGIFVKAELARVPSVRWNRRRYNRMTGVEQEEYDKKLEKKKDEYRLYLKGNSFWNVLKLVYEYAQEHIIQTHTEKGVQPKISKELECK
;
A
#
# COMPACT_ATOMS: atom_id res chain seq x y z
N MET A 1 61.10 -34.23 -40.90
CA MET A 1 60.16 -34.26 -39.75
C MET A 1 59.62 -32.86 -39.55
N ASN A 2 58.35 -32.61 -39.88
CA ASN A 2 57.70 -31.30 -39.68
C ASN A 2 56.31 -31.53 -39.07
N THR A 3 56.17 -31.21 -37.79
CA THR A 3 54.91 -31.34 -37.04
C THR A 3 54.15 -30.02 -37.15
N GLN A 4 53.04 -30.01 -37.88
CA GLN A 4 52.12 -28.86 -37.93
C GLN A 4 51.31 -28.80 -36.64
N MET A 5 51.46 -27.74 -35.84
CA MET A 5 50.55 -27.44 -34.74
C MET A 5 49.25 -26.85 -35.29
N LYS A 6 48.13 -27.57 -35.14
CA LYS A 6 46.78 -27.06 -35.38
C LYS A 6 46.36 -26.16 -34.21
N LEU A 7 46.18 -24.87 -34.47
CA LEU A 7 45.51 -23.95 -33.55
C LEU A 7 44.02 -24.29 -33.48
N ILE A 8 43.55 -24.78 -32.33
CA ILE A 8 42.14 -24.98 -32.04
C ILE A 8 41.51 -23.61 -31.78
N VAL A 9 40.77 -23.10 -32.77
CA VAL A 9 39.96 -21.90 -32.59
C VAL A 9 38.65 -22.33 -31.92
N ASN A 10 38.56 -22.16 -30.60
CA ASN A 10 37.32 -22.40 -29.86
C ASN A 10 36.23 -21.43 -30.34
N LYS A 11 35.13 -21.98 -30.87
CA LYS A 11 33.92 -21.22 -31.21
C LYS A 11 33.30 -20.70 -29.92
N LYS A 12 33.09 -19.38 -29.82
CA LYS A 12 32.46 -18.74 -28.66
C LYS A 12 31.03 -19.25 -28.48
N GLU A 13 30.64 -19.47 -27.24
CA GLU A 13 29.23 -19.71 -26.90
C GLU A 13 28.45 -18.38 -26.89
N PRO A 14 27.13 -18.39 -27.17
CA PRO A 14 26.34 -17.15 -27.34
C PRO A 14 26.36 -16.17 -26.15
N TRP A 15 26.66 -16.63 -24.94
CA TRP A 15 26.76 -15.82 -23.72
C TRP A 15 28.19 -15.39 -23.37
N GLN A 16 29.20 -15.88 -24.09
CA GLN A 16 30.59 -15.53 -23.86
C GLN A 16 30.95 -14.23 -24.57
N MET A 17 31.07 -13.16 -23.78
CA MET A 17 31.61 -11.88 -24.23
C MET A 17 33.14 -11.90 -24.14
N THR A 18 33.82 -11.46 -25.19
CA THR A 18 35.29 -11.30 -25.13
C THR A 18 35.70 -10.07 -24.37
N GLN A 19 36.95 -10.10 -23.87
CA GLN A 19 37.54 -8.97 -23.17
C GLN A 19 37.58 -7.69 -24.02
N LYS A 20 37.68 -7.82 -25.35
CA LYS A 20 37.59 -6.71 -26.30
C LYS A 20 36.15 -6.17 -26.40
N GLU A 21 35.16 -7.05 -26.59
CA GLU A 21 33.73 -6.69 -26.60
C GLU A 21 33.29 -6.03 -25.27
N PHE A 22 33.85 -6.46 -24.13
CA PHE A 22 33.58 -5.85 -22.82
C PHE A 22 34.16 -4.44 -22.66
N ARG A 23 35.34 -4.19 -23.23
CA ARG A 23 35.92 -2.84 -23.24
C ARG A 23 35.13 -1.92 -24.16
N ASP A 24 34.71 -2.42 -25.31
CA ASP A 24 33.94 -1.65 -26.30
C ASP A 24 32.50 -1.39 -25.84
N SER A 25 31.91 -2.26 -25.01
CA SER A 25 30.55 -2.08 -24.46
C SER A 25 30.47 -1.01 -23.37
N LYS A 26 31.54 -0.75 -22.63
CA LYS A 26 31.59 0.35 -21.64
C LYS A 26 31.43 1.75 -22.25
N HIS A 27 31.61 1.88 -23.56
CA HIS A 27 31.49 3.17 -24.25
C HIS A 27 30.15 3.39 -24.96
N LYS A 28 29.26 2.38 -25.04
CA LYS A 28 28.07 2.45 -25.90
C LYS A 28 26.73 2.70 -25.19
N GLY A 29 26.66 2.70 -23.86
CA GLY A 29 25.37 2.70 -23.18
C GLY A 29 25.26 3.45 -21.87
N SER A 30 26.26 4.28 -21.53
CA SER A 30 26.21 4.98 -20.25
C SER A 30 26.84 6.35 -20.37
N GLU A 31 26.06 7.38 -20.03
CA GLU A 31 26.47 8.74 -19.69
C GLU A 31 27.39 8.76 -18.44
N ILE A 32 28.29 7.78 -18.31
CA ILE A 32 29.27 7.72 -17.25
C ILE A 32 30.33 8.72 -17.65
N LEU A 33 30.27 9.89 -17.01
CA LEU A 33 31.30 10.89 -17.08
C LEU A 33 32.67 10.22 -16.83
N PRO A 34 33.71 10.57 -17.59
CA PRO A 34 35.05 10.05 -17.34
C PRO A 34 35.44 10.21 -15.86
N LEU A 35 36.17 9.24 -15.32
CA LEU A 35 36.60 9.22 -13.90
C LEU A 35 37.25 10.53 -13.45
N SER A 36 37.92 11.25 -14.36
CA SER A 36 38.48 12.57 -14.12
C SER A 36 37.41 13.62 -13.78
N GLN A 37 36.28 13.62 -14.48
CA GLN A 37 35.15 14.51 -14.21
C GLN A 37 34.42 14.12 -12.93
N VAL A 38 34.21 12.83 -12.67
CA VAL A 38 33.60 12.34 -11.40
C VAL A 38 34.42 12.79 -10.19
N ARG A 39 35.76 12.69 -10.29
CA ARG A 39 36.67 13.17 -9.23
C ARG A 39 36.60 14.68 -9.03
N LYS A 40 36.43 15.48 -10.11
CA LYS A 40 36.24 16.93 -10.02
C LYS A 40 34.93 17.27 -9.31
N ILE A 41 33.82 16.67 -9.75
CA ILE A 41 32.49 16.87 -9.15
C ILE A 41 32.49 16.53 -7.66
N HIS A 42 33.12 15.43 -7.26
CA HIS A 42 33.18 15.04 -5.85
C HIS A 42 33.98 16.02 -4.99
N LYS A 43 35.06 16.60 -5.55
CA LYS A 43 35.86 17.64 -4.87
C LYS A 43 35.08 18.95 -4.72
N GLU A 44 34.43 19.40 -5.78
CA GLU A 44 33.60 20.61 -5.79
C GLU A 44 32.44 20.48 -4.80
N HIS A 45 31.73 19.35 -4.79
CA HIS A 45 30.64 19.09 -3.86
C HIS A 45 31.11 19.12 -2.39
N LYS A 46 32.29 18.54 -2.09
CA LYS A 46 32.89 18.61 -0.75
C LYS A 46 33.21 20.05 -0.33
N GLN A 47 33.70 20.88 -1.25
CA GLN A 47 34.00 22.29 -1.00
C GLN A 47 32.72 23.09 -0.71
N ILE A 48 31.67 22.90 -1.50
CA ILE A 48 30.37 23.56 -1.29
C ILE A 48 29.82 23.20 0.09
N ILE A 49 29.80 21.91 0.46
CA ILE A 49 29.31 21.49 1.78
C ILE A 49 30.17 22.10 2.89
N SER A 50 31.49 22.12 2.74
CA SER A 50 32.40 22.74 3.71
C SER A 50 32.11 24.24 3.88
N GLN A 51 31.85 24.95 2.79
CA GLN A 51 31.50 26.37 2.82
C GLN A 51 30.15 26.60 3.52
N VAL A 52 29.12 25.82 3.16
CA VAL A 52 27.79 25.91 3.79
C VAL A 52 27.86 25.64 5.30
N LEU A 53 28.68 24.66 5.73
CA LEU A 53 28.92 24.39 7.15
C LEU A 53 29.68 25.52 7.84
N SER A 54 30.65 26.16 7.17
CA SER A 54 31.38 27.31 7.72
C SER A 54 30.50 28.56 7.86
N GLU A 55 29.50 28.72 6.99
CA GLU A 55 28.48 29.77 7.07
C GLU A 55 27.43 29.51 8.18
N GLY A 56 27.52 28.38 8.89
CA GLY A 56 26.58 28.01 9.95
C GLY A 56 25.21 27.51 9.45
N LYS A 57 25.07 27.25 8.14
CA LYS A 57 23.84 26.73 7.55
C LYS A 57 23.73 25.23 7.78
N SER A 58 22.50 24.75 8.01
CA SER A 58 22.24 23.33 8.21
C SER A 58 22.25 22.55 6.89
N VAL A 59 22.92 21.40 6.88
CA VAL A 59 22.98 20.46 5.75
C VAL A 59 22.26 19.17 6.16
N SER A 60 21.52 18.56 5.22
CA SER A 60 20.79 17.31 5.49
C SER A 60 21.72 16.18 5.90
N PHE A 61 21.31 15.40 6.92
CA PHE A 61 22.04 14.22 7.40
C PHE A 61 22.34 13.20 6.30
N LYS A 62 21.47 13.08 5.29
CA LYS A 62 21.70 12.16 4.16
C LYS A 62 22.96 12.53 3.38
N VAL A 63 23.18 13.83 3.18
CA VAL A 63 24.34 14.38 2.43
C VAL A 63 25.61 14.27 3.28
N LEU A 64 25.51 14.51 4.60
CA LEU A 64 26.65 14.43 5.51
C LEU A 64 27.19 13.01 5.70
N LYS A 65 26.38 11.98 5.43
CA LYS A 65 26.79 10.56 5.50
C LYS A 65 27.94 10.24 4.55
N ASP A 66 28.02 10.94 3.41
CA ASP A 66 29.05 10.73 2.39
C ASP A 66 30.36 11.47 2.72
N TYR A 67 30.37 12.34 3.73
CA TYR A 67 31.52 13.18 4.11
C TYR A 67 31.80 13.14 5.63
N PRO A 68 32.21 11.97 6.17
CA PRO A 68 32.45 11.81 7.62
C PRO A 68 33.54 12.75 8.15
N ASP A 69 34.51 13.14 7.33
CA ASP A 69 35.58 14.07 7.71
C ASP A 69 35.03 15.46 8.07
N LEU A 70 34.01 15.93 7.33
CA LEU A 70 33.40 17.25 7.55
C LEU A 70 32.57 17.24 8.84
N VAL A 71 31.89 16.13 9.14
CA VAL A 71 31.15 15.95 10.38
C VAL A 71 32.06 16.07 11.60
N LYS A 72 33.26 15.47 11.53
CA LYS A 72 34.28 15.56 12.60
C LYS A 72 34.85 16.97 12.74
N ARG A 73 35.17 17.65 11.63
CA ARG A 73 35.77 18.99 11.65
C ARG A 73 34.86 20.07 12.23
N TYR A 74 33.57 20.00 11.91
CA TYR A 74 32.60 21.03 12.29
C TYR A 74 31.73 20.65 13.50
N ASN A 75 32.02 19.53 14.18
CA ASN A 75 31.23 19.04 15.32
C ASN A 75 29.70 19.09 15.10
N VAL A 76 29.27 18.78 13.87
CA VAL A 76 27.89 18.99 13.36
C VAL A 76 26.84 18.18 14.15
N LEU A 77 27.27 17.19 14.94
CA LEU A 77 26.43 16.42 15.84
C LEU A 77 25.87 17.24 17.02
N GLN A 78 26.33 18.47 17.23
CA GLN A 78 25.78 19.41 18.21
C GLN A 78 24.87 20.49 17.61
N ILE A 79 24.42 20.39 16.35
CA ILE A 79 23.22 21.15 15.97
C ILE A 79 22.11 20.58 16.86
N PRO A 80 21.56 21.34 17.83
CA PRO A 80 20.42 20.84 18.57
C PRO A 80 19.39 20.53 17.52
N LYS A 81 18.95 19.28 17.45
CA LYS A 81 17.67 18.97 16.84
C LYS A 81 16.71 19.91 17.52
N ILE A 82 16.39 21.04 16.88
CA ILE A 82 15.23 21.83 17.21
C ILE A 82 14.12 20.86 16.85
N GLN A 83 13.79 20.00 17.80
CA GLN A 83 12.53 19.33 17.84
C GLN A 83 11.59 20.52 17.90
N LEU A 84 11.09 20.92 16.72
CA LEU A 84 9.91 21.75 16.63
C LEU A 84 8.89 20.99 17.47
N LYS A 85 8.78 21.38 18.74
CA LYS A 85 7.66 21.01 19.60
C LYS A 85 6.50 21.67 18.88
N ILE A 86 5.92 20.96 17.91
CA ILE A 86 4.72 21.39 17.21
C ILE A 86 3.77 21.75 18.35
N PRO A 87 3.25 22.99 18.40
CA PRO A 87 2.34 23.39 19.45
C PRO A 87 1.24 22.35 19.54
N LYS A 88 0.90 21.89 20.75
CA LYS A 88 -0.17 20.89 20.95
C LYS A 88 -1.46 21.29 20.22
N GLU A 89 -1.69 22.59 20.09
CA GLU A 89 -2.77 23.22 19.33
C GLU A 89 -2.73 22.90 17.82
N LEU A 90 -1.55 22.88 17.21
CA LEU A 90 -1.40 22.54 15.79
C LEU A 90 -1.64 21.05 15.55
N GLU A 91 -1.30 20.20 16.54
CA GLU A 91 -1.65 18.78 16.50
C GLU A 91 -3.15 18.53 16.67
N SER A 92 -3.83 19.28 17.55
CA SER A 92 -5.28 19.17 17.71
C SER A 92 -6.01 19.64 16.45
N LEU A 93 -5.60 20.74 15.83
CA LEU A 93 -6.17 21.22 14.57
C LEU A 93 -5.98 20.20 13.44
N LYS A 94 -4.80 19.57 13.34
CA LYS A 94 -4.55 18.48 12.37
C LYS A 94 -5.48 17.29 12.61
N LYS A 95 -5.66 16.87 13.86
CA LYS A 95 -6.58 15.77 14.21
C LYS A 95 -8.03 16.10 13.86
N GLU A 96 -8.46 17.34 14.11
CA GLU A 96 -9.82 17.79 13.78
C GLU A 96 -10.05 17.84 12.27
N ALA A 97 -9.10 18.37 11.49
CA ALA A 97 -9.16 18.38 10.04
C ALA A 97 -9.21 16.96 9.45
N LEU A 98 -8.41 16.04 9.98
CA LEU A 98 -8.44 14.63 9.61
C LEU A 98 -9.79 13.98 9.94
N LYS A 99 -10.40 14.32 11.07
CA LYS A 99 -11.73 13.84 11.46
C LYS A 99 -12.80 14.34 10.49
N LYS A 100 -12.84 15.64 10.19
CA LYS A 100 -13.76 16.23 9.18
C LYS A 100 -13.56 15.60 7.80
N GLY A 101 -12.32 15.38 7.38
CA GLY A 101 -11.99 14.67 6.14
C GLY A 101 -12.54 13.23 6.11
N ARG A 102 -12.42 12.49 7.21
CA ARG A 102 -13.01 11.14 7.31
C ARG A 102 -14.54 11.15 7.29
N GLU A 103 -15.17 12.10 7.97
CA GLU A 103 -16.63 12.26 8.01
C GLU A 103 -17.21 12.60 6.62
N THR A 104 -16.59 13.51 5.89
CA THR A 104 -17.00 13.83 4.50
C THR A 104 -16.91 12.62 3.58
N ILE A 105 -15.82 11.83 3.68
CA ILE A 105 -15.68 10.58 2.93
C ILE A 105 -16.77 9.57 3.33
N LYS A 106 -17.02 9.41 4.64
CA LYS A 106 -18.08 8.51 5.17
C LYS A 106 -19.44 8.88 4.60
N ASN A 107 -19.81 10.16 4.66
CA ASN A 107 -21.09 10.65 4.12
C ASN A 107 -21.18 10.46 2.61
N ARG A 108 -20.11 10.73 1.86
CA ARG A 108 -20.07 10.48 0.41
C ARG A 108 -20.31 9.02 0.05
N VAL A 109 -19.70 8.10 0.81
CA VAL A 109 -19.84 6.65 0.59
C VAL A 109 -21.24 6.17 0.99
N LEU A 110 -21.77 6.61 2.13
CA LEU A 110 -23.10 6.22 2.61
C LEU A 110 -24.24 6.78 1.75
N ASN A 111 -24.07 7.98 1.19
CA ASN A 111 -25.06 8.61 0.30
C ASN A 111 -24.99 8.10 -1.15
N LYS A 112 -24.13 7.11 -1.44
CA LYS A 112 -24.09 6.47 -2.76
C LYS A 112 -25.39 5.70 -3.00
N LYS A 113 -26.06 5.98 -4.11
CA LYS A 113 -27.29 5.31 -4.53
C LYS A 113 -26.99 3.87 -4.99
N ILE A 114 -27.85 2.95 -4.58
CA ILE A 114 -27.88 1.55 -5.00
C ILE A 114 -29.26 1.22 -5.56
N ARG A 115 -29.27 0.35 -6.59
CA ARG A 115 -30.50 -0.18 -7.16
C ARG A 115 -30.76 -1.55 -6.54
N LEU A 116 -31.83 -1.65 -5.77
CA LEU A 116 -32.25 -2.91 -5.16
C LEU A 116 -33.05 -3.76 -6.15
N ARG A 117 -33.11 -5.07 -5.90
CA ARG A 117 -33.79 -6.02 -6.79
C ARG A 117 -35.30 -5.78 -6.90
N ASN A 118 -35.90 -5.17 -5.87
CA ASN A 118 -37.30 -4.73 -5.86
C ASN A 118 -37.55 -3.46 -6.71
N GLY A 119 -36.55 -2.95 -7.43
CA GLY A 119 -36.67 -1.78 -8.29
C GLY A 119 -36.44 -0.44 -7.57
N SER A 120 -36.42 -0.42 -6.25
CA SER A 120 -36.18 0.82 -5.48
C SER A 120 -34.73 1.30 -5.60
N ILE A 121 -34.58 2.62 -5.70
CA ILE A 121 -33.28 3.30 -5.71
C ILE A 121 -33.16 4.03 -4.37
N LEU A 122 -32.27 3.54 -3.51
CA LEU A 122 -32.03 4.09 -2.17
C LEU A 122 -30.54 4.34 -1.97
N THR A 123 -30.19 5.20 -1.02
CA THR A 123 -28.79 5.30 -0.58
C THR A 123 -28.41 4.12 0.34
N TYR A 124 -27.12 3.84 0.54
CA TYR A 124 -26.71 2.81 1.50
C TYR A 124 -27.23 3.13 2.90
N LYS A 125 -27.16 4.41 3.31
CA LYS A 125 -27.71 4.87 4.58
C LYS A 125 -29.19 4.52 4.72
N GLU A 126 -30.03 4.98 3.79
CA GLU A 126 -31.47 4.70 3.82
C GLU A 126 -31.80 3.21 3.79
N ALA A 127 -31.04 2.41 3.02
CA ALA A 127 -31.28 0.98 2.94
C ALA A 127 -30.94 0.25 4.26
N ILE A 128 -29.89 0.69 4.95
CA ILE A 128 -29.50 0.18 6.27
C ILE A 128 -30.51 0.62 7.32
N ASP A 129 -30.86 1.92 7.35
CA ASP A 129 -31.80 2.50 8.31
C ASP A 129 -33.20 1.87 8.19
N LYS A 130 -33.63 1.52 6.97
CA LYS A 130 -34.89 0.77 6.71
C LYS A 130 -34.81 -0.72 7.08
N GLY A 131 -33.66 -1.21 7.55
CA GLY A 131 -33.48 -2.62 7.91
C GLY A 131 -33.56 -3.58 6.73
N ILE A 132 -33.21 -3.14 5.52
CA ILE A 132 -33.24 -4.00 4.32
C ILE A 132 -32.15 -5.08 4.41
N PHE A 133 -31.00 -4.73 4.98
CA PHE A 133 -29.92 -5.65 5.29
C PHE A 133 -30.13 -6.28 6.66
N VAL A 134 -30.11 -7.61 6.70
CA VAL A 134 -30.44 -8.41 7.89
C VAL A 134 -29.20 -8.80 8.67
N LYS A 135 -28.09 -9.06 7.96
CA LYS A 135 -26.85 -9.57 8.55
C LYS A 135 -25.64 -8.93 7.90
N ALA A 136 -24.62 -8.64 8.69
CA ALA A 136 -23.30 -8.23 8.23
C ALA A 136 -22.28 -9.35 8.53
N GLU A 137 -21.45 -9.70 7.56
CA GLU A 137 -20.40 -10.72 7.70
C GLU A 137 -19.07 -10.25 7.09
N LEU A 138 -17.96 -10.61 7.74
CA LEU A 138 -16.61 -10.46 7.20
C LEU A 138 -16.15 -11.81 6.67
N ALA A 139 -15.88 -11.89 5.36
CA ALA A 139 -15.44 -13.12 4.70
C ALA A 139 -14.00 -12.99 4.18
N ARG A 140 -13.16 -13.98 4.48
CA ARG A 140 -11.79 -14.07 3.96
C ARG A 140 -11.77 -14.91 2.69
N VAL A 141 -11.51 -14.27 1.55
CA VAL A 141 -11.61 -14.89 0.22
C VAL A 141 -10.28 -14.75 -0.52
N PRO A 142 -9.88 -15.73 -1.35
CA PRO A 142 -8.75 -15.55 -2.27
C PRO A 142 -8.87 -14.25 -3.06
N SER A 143 -7.78 -13.50 -3.14
CA SER A 143 -7.74 -12.25 -3.89
C SER A 143 -7.98 -12.48 -5.38
N VAL A 144 -7.54 -13.63 -5.88
CA VAL A 144 -7.71 -14.07 -7.26
C VAL A 144 -8.75 -15.18 -7.32
N ARG A 145 -9.69 -15.05 -8.25
CA ARG A 145 -10.64 -16.13 -8.54
C ARG A 145 -9.96 -17.22 -9.35
N TRP A 146 -10.09 -18.47 -8.89
CA TRP A 146 -9.62 -19.65 -9.61
C TRP A 146 -10.19 -19.70 -11.03
N ASN A 147 -9.31 -19.90 -12.02
CA ASN A 147 -9.68 -20.11 -13.41
C ASN A 147 -8.95 -21.32 -13.98
N ARG A 148 -9.64 -22.46 -13.97
CA ARG A 148 -9.14 -23.74 -14.49
C ARG A 148 -8.64 -23.67 -15.94
N ARG A 149 -9.37 -22.98 -16.82
CA ARG A 149 -8.99 -22.90 -18.25
C ARG A 149 -7.68 -22.15 -18.43
N ARG A 150 -7.46 -21.10 -17.65
CA ARG A 150 -6.21 -20.34 -17.66
C ARG A 150 -5.07 -21.17 -17.06
N TYR A 151 -5.32 -21.83 -15.92
CA TYR A 151 -4.33 -22.66 -15.23
C TYR A 151 -3.75 -23.76 -16.11
N ASN A 152 -4.61 -24.47 -16.85
CA ASN A 152 -4.20 -25.56 -17.72
C ASN A 152 -3.40 -25.12 -18.96
N ARG A 153 -3.38 -23.83 -19.29
CA ARG A 153 -2.61 -23.26 -20.41
C ARG A 153 -1.29 -22.64 -19.98
N MET A 154 -1.05 -22.55 -18.66
CA MET A 154 0.16 -21.98 -18.09
C MET A 154 1.25 -23.06 -17.97
N THR A 155 2.50 -22.63 -18.08
CA THR A 155 3.68 -23.46 -17.80
C THR A 155 3.80 -23.77 -16.31
N GLY A 156 4.59 -24.78 -15.93
CA GLY A 156 4.70 -25.19 -14.51
C GLY A 156 5.13 -24.06 -13.57
N VAL A 157 6.09 -23.23 -13.99
CA VAL A 157 6.54 -22.05 -13.21
C VAL A 157 5.40 -21.03 -13.02
N GLU A 158 4.61 -20.81 -14.07
CA GLU A 158 3.46 -19.90 -14.02
C GLU A 158 2.33 -20.47 -13.14
N GLN A 159 2.16 -21.80 -13.10
CA GLN A 159 1.22 -22.47 -12.20
C GLN A 159 1.60 -22.25 -10.74
N GLU A 160 2.88 -22.44 -10.38
CA GLU A 160 3.37 -22.17 -9.02
C GLU A 160 3.17 -20.71 -8.60
N GLU A 161 3.44 -19.76 -9.48
CA GLU A 161 3.13 -18.35 -9.20
C GLU A 161 1.64 -18.08 -9.04
N TYR A 162 0.82 -18.77 -9.82
CA TYR A 162 -0.63 -18.64 -9.76
C TYR A 162 -1.16 -19.18 -8.43
N ASP A 163 -0.61 -20.29 -7.94
CA ASP A 163 -0.96 -20.87 -6.65
C ASP A 163 -0.56 -19.93 -5.50
N LYS A 164 0.64 -19.34 -5.55
CA LYS A 164 1.04 -18.26 -4.62
C LYS A 164 0.08 -17.05 -4.65
N LYS A 165 -0.50 -16.74 -5.80
CA LYS A 165 -1.49 -15.65 -5.94
C LYS A 165 -2.87 -16.03 -5.37
N LEU A 166 -3.25 -17.31 -5.41
CA LEU A 166 -4.49 -17.80 -4.80
C LEU A 166 -4.42 -17.84 -3.27
N GLU A 167 -3.25 -18.12 -2.72
CA GLU A 167 -3.02 -18.11 -1.26
C GLU A 167 -3.21 -16.73 -0.64
N LYS A 168 -2.95 -15.66 -1.41
CA LYS A 168 -3.19 -14.29 -0.97
C LYS A 168 -4.69 -14.07 -0.77
N LYS A 169 -5.11 -13.96 0.49
CA LYS A 169 -6.49 -13.67 0.88
C LYS A 169 -6.73 -12.18 1.03
N LYS A 170 -7.95 -11.75 0.73
CA LYS A 170 -8.48 -10.41 0.99
C LYS A 170 -9.75 -10.53 1.84
N ASP A 171 -10.06 -9.46 2.55
CA ASP A 171 -11.28 -9.36 3.32
C ASP A 171 -12.40 -8.77 2.45
N GLU A 172 -13.53 -9.45 2.38
CA GLU A 172 -14.75 -8.97 1.75
C GLU A 172 -15.78 -8.66 2.82
N TYR A 173 -16.33 -7.45 2.77
CA TYR A 173 -17.36 -7.01 3.70
C TYR A 173 -18.72 -7.23 3.05
N ARG A 174 -19.52 -8.14 3.61
CA ARG A 174 -20.77 -8.60 3.01
C ARG A 174 -21.97 -8.16 3.82
N LEU A 175 -22.94 -7.55 3.15
CA LEU A 175 -24.27 -7.25 3.72
C LEU A 175 -25.31 -8.16 3.09
N TYR A 176 -26.03 -8.90 3.91
CA TYR A 176 -27.00 -9.91 3.49
C TYR A 176 -28.42 -9.34 3.50
N LEU A 177 -29.16 -9.67 2.45
CA LEU A 177 -30.59 -9.47 2.34
C LEU A 177 -31.33 -10.68 2.94
N LYS A 178 -32.64 -10.53 3.17
CA LYS A 178 -33.51 -11.60 3.71
C LYS A 178 -33.48 -12.91 2.88
N GLY A 179 -33.13 -12.84 1.59
CA GLY A 179 -33.01 -14.01 0.70
C GLY A 179 -31.62 -14.66 0.65
N ASN A 180 -30.75 -14.42 1.64
CA ASN A 180 -29.36 -14.90 1.70
C ASN A 180 -28.45 -14.43 0.54
N SER A 181 -28.93 -13.52 -0.31
CA SER A 181 -28.11 -12.80 -1.27
C SER A 181 -27.33 -11.71 -0.55
N PHE A 182 -26.08 -11.51 -0.96
CA PHE A 182 -25.19 -10.54 -0.33
C PHE A 182 -24.70 -9.48 -1.31
N TRP A 183 -24.36 -8.33 -0.75
CA TRP A 183 -23.67 -7.24 -1.44
C TRP A 183 -22.28 -7.12 -0.86
N ASN A 184 -21.26 -7.10 -1.72
CA ASN A 184 -19.90 -6.75 -1.33
C ASN A 184 -19.80 -5.23 -1.25
N VAL A 185 -19.52 -4.71 -0.05
CA VAL A 185 -19.50 -3.28 0.24
C VAL A 185 -18.13 -2.84 0.75
N LEU A 186 -17.93 -1.53 0.79
CA LEU A 186 -16.75 -0.96 1.43
C LEU A 186 -16.81 -1.12 2.95
N LYS A 187 -15.64 -1.24 3.58
CA LYS A 187 -15.50 -1.34 5.04
C LYS A 187 -16.32 -0.30 5.81
N LEU A 188 -16.32 0.96 5.35
CA LEU A 188 -17.05 2.06 5.98
C LEU A 188 -18.57 1.84 6.02
N VAL A 189 -19.14 1.24 4.96
CA VAL A 189 -20.57 0.92 4.91
C VAL A 189 -20.88 -0.25 5.84
N TYR A 190 -19.98 -1.24 5.86
CA TYR A 190 -20.10 -2.40 6.73
C TYR A 190 -20.06 -2.03 8.22
N GLU A 191 -19.10 -1.22 8.63
CA GLU A 191 -18.98 -0.76 10.03
C GLU A 191 -20.26 -0.02 10.46
N TYR A 192 -20.78 0.90 9.62
CA TYR A 192 -22.05 1.57 9.87
C TYR A 192 -23.22 0.59 9.97
N ALA A 193 -23.34 -0.36 9.04
CA ALA A 193 -24.41 -1.35 9.05
C ALA A 193 -24.35 -2.26 10.27
N GLN A 194 -23.16 -2.68 10.68
CA GLN A 194 -22.96 -3.55 11.83
C GLN A 194 -23.42 -2.88 13.12
N GLU A 195 -23.07 -1.60 13.32
CA GLU A 195 -23.56 -0.80 14.45
C GLU A 195 -25.10 -0.75 14.50
N HIS A 196 -25.75 -0.48 13.36
CA HIS A 196 -27.21 -0.37 13.27
C HIS A 196 -27.93 -1.72 13.45
N ILE A 197 -27.39 -2.79 12.87
CA ILE A 197 -27.95 -4.14 13.02
C ILE A 197 -27.90 -4.56 14.49
N ILE A 198 -26.77 -4.34 15.18
CA ILE A 198 -26.64 -4.62 16.61
C ILE A 198 -27.70 -3.84 17.42
N GLN A 199 -27.85 -2.54 17.16
CA GLN A 199 -28.86 -1.70 17.83
C GLN A 199 -30.29 -2.23 17.65
N THR A 200 -30.68 -2.60 16.42
CA THR A 200 -32.02 -3.13 16.16
C THR A 200 -32.28 -4.50 16.81
N HIS A 201 -31.25 -5.32 16.99
CA HIS A 201 -31.37 -6.59 17.71
C HIS A 201 -31.46 -6.37 19.22
N THR A 202 -30.74 -5.40 19.78
CA THR A 202 -30.86 -5.05 21.20
C THR A 202 -32.24 -4.48 21.55
N GLU A 203 -32.82 -3.64 20.69
CA GLU A 203 -34.15 -3.06 20.91
C GLU A 203 -35.27 -4.11 20.79
N LYS A 204 -35.16 -5.05 19.84
CA LYS A 204 -36.13 -6.15 19.69
C LYS A 204 -35.99 -7.24 20.77
N GLY A 205 -34.86 -7.29 21.46
CA GLY A 205 -34.62 -8.15 22.63
C GLY A 205 -35.27 -7.64 23.92
N VAL A 206 -35.74 -6.39 23.94
CA VAL A 206 -36.53 -5.81 25.04
C VAL A 206 -37.99 -5.69 24.61
N GLN A 207 -38.61 -6.84 24.34
CA GLN A 207 -40.07 -6.94 24.42
C GLN A 207 -40.38 -7.45 25.82
N PRO A 208 -40.85 -6.62 26.77
CA PRO A 208 -41.49 -7.16 27.96
C PRO A 208 -42.74 -7.91 27.50
N LYS A 209 -42.63 -9.24 27.40
CA LYS A 209 -43.79 -10.13 27.39
C LYS A 209 -44.46 -10.03 28.76
N ILE A 210 -45.25 -8.98 28.96
CA ILE A 210 -46.27 -8.96 30.01
C ILE A 210 -47.53 -8.39 29.38
N SER A 211 -48.24 -9.25 28.67
CA SER A 211 -49.68 -9.10 28.50
C SER A 211 -50.36 -10.45 28.63
N LYS A 212 -50.93 -10.62 29.83
CA LYS A 212 -52.24 -11.21 30.14
C LYS A 212 -52.43 -12.72 29.96
N GLU A 213 -52.40 -13.39 31.10
CA GLU A 213 -53.28 -14.49 31.53
C GLU A 213 -53.36 -14.34 33.07
N LEU A 214 -54.47 -14.41 33.81
CA LEU A 214 -55.86 -14.76 33.58
C LEU A 214 -56.66 -14.20 34.77
N GLU A 215 -57.83 -13.64 34.50
CA GLU A 215 -58.94 -13.68 35.45
C GLU A 215 -59.19 -15.15 35.84
N CYS A 216 -59.20 -15.49 37.13
CA CYS A 216 -59.98 -16.57 37.77
C CYS A 216 -59.40 -16.90 39.16
N LYS A 217 -59.93 -16.23 40.20
CA LYS A 217 -60.58 -16.81 41.40
C LYS A 217 -60.74 -15.76 42.49
#